data_AF-A0A6M0C199-F1
#
_entry.id   AF-A0A6M0C199-F1
#
_cell.length_a   1.000
_cell.length_b   1.000
_cell.length_c   1.000
_cell.angle_alpha   90.00
_cell.angle_beta   90.00
_cell.angle_gamma   90.00
#
_symmetry.space_group_name_H-M   'P 1'
#
loop_
_entity.id
_entity.type
_entity.pdbx_description
1 polymer ?
#
loop_
_entity_poly.entity_id
_entity_poly.type
_entity_poly.pdbx_seq_one_letter_code
_entity_poly.pdbx_strand_id
1 'polypeptide(L)'
;PNFYNTETRYIKQCINFLRNLQYFDPSPAILRDRARAKTAKRMGDRGENFAALIKTIIADEGEKTAFISWLKEFSNYRLEDIGILEGALGESLFTIKEAAINYPASILGDGFLKFAAITAAFFQPQPPAILLIENVDSGFHPQSLRVLV
;
A
#
# COMPACT_ATOMS: atom_id res chain seq x y z
N PRO A 1 40.12 -19.99 -11.14
CA PRO A 1 38.84 -19.36 -10.70
C PRO A 1 39.13 -18.27 -9.66
N ASN A 2 38.85 -17.01 -9.99
CA ASN A 2 39.31 -15.86 -9.21
C ASN A 2 38.34 -15.56 -8.06
N PHE A 3 38.56 -16.17 -6.90
CA PHE A 3 37.70 -16.11 -5.70
C PHE A 3 37.30 -14.68 -5.31
N TYR A 4 38.22 -13.71 -5.44
CA TYR A 4 37.99 -12.29 -5.13
C TYR A 4 36.86 -11.62 -5.95
N ASN A 5 36.61 -12.10 -7.17
CA ASN A 5 35.56 -11.54 -8.02
C ASN A 5 34.16 -11.96 -7.55
N THR A 6 34.05 -13.17 -6.99
CA THR A 6 32.77 -13.71 -6.52
C THR A 6 32.32 -13.04 -5.23
N GLU A 7 33.21 -12.87 -4.24
CA GLU A 7 32.88 -12.18 -2.98
C GLU A 7 32.51 -10.72 -3.21
N THR A 8 33.28 -10.01 -4.05
CA THR A 8 32.97 -8.63 -4.43
C THR A 8 31.60 -8.51 -5.11
N ARG A 9 31.23 -9.50 -5.93
CA ARG A 9 29.90 -9.56 -6.56
C ARG A 9 28.80 -9.74 -5.51
N TYR A 10 28.95 -10.65 -4.56
CA TYR A 10 27.96 -10.85 -3.50
C TYR A 10 27.80 -9.61 -2.63
N ILE A 11 28.90 -8.96 -2.22
CA ILE A 11 28.85 -7.71 -1.45
C ILE A 11 28.08 -6.62 -2.21
N LYS A 12 28.37 -6.44 -3.51
CA LYS A 12 27.64 -5.47 -4.35
C LYS A 12 26.15 -5.79 -4.44
N GLN A 13 25.79 -7.08 -4.58
CA GLN A 13 24.39 -7.50 -4.60
C GLN A 13 23.71 -7.21 -3.26
N CYS A 14 24.32 -7.56 -2.12
CA CYS A 14 23.78 -7.25 -0.80
C CYS A 14 23.57 -5.75 -0.61
N ILE A 15 24.54 -4.91 -0.98
CA ILE A 15 24.41 -3.45 -0.90
C ILE A 15 23.24 -2.95 -1.76
N ASN A 16 23.07 -3.49 -2.96
CA ASN A 16 21.97 -3.10 -3.84
C ASN A 16 20.60 -3.52 -3.28
N PHE A 17 20.50 -4.70 -2.67
CA PHE A 17 19.27 -5.15 -1.99
C PHE A 17 18.93 -4.26 -0.80
N LEU A 18 19.91 -3.99 0.08
CA LEU A 18 19.72 -3.15 1.25
C LEU A 18 19.38 -1.69 0.89
N ARG A 19 19.97 -1.15 -0.19
CA ARG A 19 19.62 0.19 -0.70
C ARG A 19 18.20 0.28 -1.25
N ASN A 20 17.64 -0.84 -1.73
CA ASN A 20 16.27 -0.92 -2.21
C ASN A 20 15.36 -1.63 -1.19
N LEU A 21 15.65 -1.49 0.10
CA LEU A 21 14.76 -1.88 1.17
C LEU A 21 13.69 -0.80 1.37
N GLN A 22 12.46 -1.23 1.67
CA GLN A 22 11.41 -0.37 2.21
C GLN A 22 11.16 -0.80 3.65
N TYR A 23 11.31 0.14 4.59
CA TYR A 23 10.83 -0.06 5.95
C TYR A 23 9.43 0.52 6.02
N PHE A 24 8.42 -0.34 5.92
CA PHE A 24 7.04 0.10 5.73
C PHE A 24 6.25 0.00 7.03
N ASP A 25 5.94 1.17 7.60
CA ASP A 25 5.07 1.33 8.77
C ASP A 25 4.09 2.47 8.48
N PRO A 26 2.97 2.18 7.80
CA PRO A 26 2.08 3.20 7.29
C PRO A 26 1.32 3.92 8.42
N SER A 27 1.29 5.25 8.33
CA SER A 27 0.62 6.12 9.32
C SER A 27 -0.80 6.45 8.87
N PRO A 28 -1.84 6.10 9.64
CA PRO A 28 -3.22 6.48 9.30
C PRO A 28 -3.42 7.99 9.07
N ALA A 29 -2.68 8.84 9.77
CA ALA A 29 -2.74 10.28 9.54
C ALA A 29 -2.29 10.66 8.12
N ILE A 30 -1.22 10.05 7.62
CA ILE A 30 -0.70 10.29 6.26
C ILE A 30 -1.62 9.65 5.21
N LEU A 31 -2.18 8.47 5.49
CA LEU A 31 -3.10 7.79 4.58
C LEU A 31 -4.43 8.53 4.38
N ARG A 32 -4.83 9.36 5.35
CA ARG A 32 -6.01 10.24 5.25
C ARG A 32 -5.75 11.49 4.42
N ASP A 33 -4.50 11.86 4.22
CA ASP A 33 -4.16 13.07 3.51
C ASP A 33 -4.35 12.90 2.00
N ARG A 34 -4.62 14.03 1.36
CA ARG A 34 -4.74 14.09 -0.10
C ARG A 34 -3.35 13.99 -0.72
N ALA A 35 -3.17 13.06 -1.66
CA ALA A 35 -1.95 12.99 -2.45
C ALA A 35 -1.95 14.09 -3.51
N ARG A 36 -0.89 14.90 -3.54
CA ARG A 36 -0.70 15.93 -4.58
C ARG A 36 -0.14 15.35 -5.88
N ALA A 37 0.56 14.23 -5.79
CA ALA A 37 1.04 13.52 -6.96
C ALA A 37 -0.14 12.96 -7.77
N LYS A 38 -0.08 13.07 -9.09
CA LYS A 38 -1.13 12.54 -9.98
C LYS A 38 -1.15 11.01 -9.99
N THR A 39 0.02 10.39 -9.96
CA THR A 39 0.22 8.94 -9.87
C THR A 39 1.52 8.67 -9.11
N ALA A 40 1.62 7.47 -8.54
CA ALA A 40 2.85 6.99 -7.90
C ALA A 40 3.11 5.54 -8.28
N LYS A 41 4.39 5.18 -8.41
CA LYS A 41 4.82 3.78 -8.65
C LYS A 41 5.17 3.04 -7.35
N ARG A 42 5.29 3.78 -6.24
CA ARG A 42 5.68 3.29 -4.92
C ARG A 42 5.27 4.32 -3.86
N MET A 43 4.87 3.85 -2.68
CA MET A 43 4.63 4.70 -1.51
C MET A 43 5.92 5.03 -0.78
N GLY A 44 5.89 6.09 0.02
CA GLY A 44 6.90 6.29 1.06
C GLY A 44 6.75 5.29 2.21
N ASP A 45 7.74 5.26 3.09
CA ASP A 45 7.81 4.34 4.24
C ASP A 45 6.63 4.49 5.22
N ARG A 46 6.00 5.67 5.27
CA ARG A 46 4.83 5.94 6.13
C ARG A 46 3.51 5.96 5.37
N GLY A 47 3.51 5.55 4.11
CA GLY A 47 2.32 5.55 3.25
C GLY A 47 2.11 6.84 2.45
N GLU A 48 3.13 7.69 2.34
CA GLU A 48 3.07 8.86 1.47
C GLU A 48 2.74 8.45 0.03
N ASN A 49 1.94 9.27 -0.66
CA ASN A 49 1.41 9.00 -2.00
C ASN A 49 0.45 7.80 -2.09
N PHE A 50 -0.14 7.33 -0.99
CA PHE A 50 -1.10 6.22 -1.00
C PHE A 50 -2.22 6.40 -2.04
N ALA A 51 -2.95 7.53 -2.02
CA ALA A 51 -4.02 7.76 -3.00
C ALA A 51 -3.51 7.83 -4.46
N ALA A 52 -2.29 8.35 -4.67
CA ALA A 52 -1.68 8.38 -6.00
C ALA A 52 -1.26 6.99 -6.48
N LEU A 53 -0.82 6.10 -5.57
CA LEU A 53 -0.54 4.71 -5.89
C LEU A 53 -1.84 3.95 -6.19
N ILE A 54 -2.89 4.14 -5.38
CA ILE A 54 -4.21 3.54 -5.66
C ILE A 54 -4.69 3.96 -7.05
N LYS A 55 -4.52 5.23 -7.42
CA LYS A 55 -4.86 5.70 -8.78
C LYS A 55 -4.11 4.95 -9.88
N THR A 56 -2.84 4.58 -9.63
CA THR A 56 -2.06 3.74 -10.54
C THR A 56 -2.59 2.31 -10.60
N ILE A 57 -2.96 1.73 -9.45
CA ILE A 57 -3.50 0.36 -9.35
C ILE A 57 -4.84 0.25 -10.08
N ILE A 58 -5.77 1.19 -9.85
CA ILE A 58 -7.11 1.15 -10.46
C ILE A 58 -7.10 1.43 -11.97
N ALA A 59 -5.98 1.91 -12.53
CA ALA A 59 -5.84 2.10 -13.97
C ALA A 59 -5.70 0.76 -14.71
N ASP A 60 -5.36 -0.32 -14.00
CA ASP A 60 -5.39 -1.69 -14.50
C ASP A 60 -6.52 -2.45 -13.80
N GLU A 61 -7.53 -2.89 -14.57
CA GLU A 61 -8.71 -3.58 -14.01
C GLU A 61 -8.37 -4.94 -13.37
N GLY A 62 -7.30 -5.60 -13.82
CA GLY A 62 -6.82 -6.86 -13.24
C GLY A 62 -6.23 -6.62 -11.85
N GLU A 63 -5.31 -5.66 -11.75
CA GLU A 63 -4.71 -5.25 -10.47
C GLU A 63 -5.76 -4.69 -9.50
N LYS A 64 -6.70 -3.88 -10.00
CA LYS A 64 -7.85 -3.38 -9.23
C LYS A 64 -8.65 -4.52 -8.61
N THR A 65 -9.01 -5.50 -9.43
CA THR A 65 -9.83 -6.65 -8.99
C THR A 65 -9.09 -7.48 -7.94
N ALA A 66 -7.80 -7.76 -8.16
CA ALA A 66 -6.98 -8.51 -7.21
C ALA A 66 -6.81 -7.75 -5.88
N PHE A 67 -6.55 -6.44 -5.94
CA PHE A 67 -6.44 -5.60 -4.76
C PHE A 67 -7.75 -5.55 -3.95
N ILE A 68 -8.90 -5.37 -4.60
CA ILE A 68 -10.22 -5.40 -3.93
C ILE A 68 -10.47 -6.78 -3.31
N SER A 69 -10.09 -7.88 -3.97
CA SER A 69 -10.21 -9.23 -3.42
C SER A 69 -9.46 -9.37 -2.11
N TRP A 70 -8.20 -8.91 -2.06
CA TRP A 70 -7.38 -8.97 -0.84
C TRP A 70 -7.95 -8.07 0.26
N LEU A 71 -8.43 -6.86 -0.09
CA LEU A 71 -9.11 -5.99 0.88
C LEU A 71 -10.35 -6.64 1.51
N LYS A 72 -11.13 -7.38 0.72
CA LYS A 72 -12.34 -8.06 1.19
C LYS A 72 -12.05 -9.18 2.17
N GLU A 73 -10.91 -9.87 2.05
CA GLU A 73 -10.53 -10.95 2.98
C GLU A 73 -10.33 -10.43 4.41
N PHE A 74 -9.92 -9.17 4.56
CA PHE A 74 -9.59 -8.59 5.85
C PHE A 74 -10.72 -7.78 6.49
N SER A 75 -11.64 -7.29 5.66
CA SER A 75 -12.61 -6.30 6.09
C SER A 75 -13.96 -6.95 6.42
N ASN A 76 -14.52 -6.60 7.58
CA ASN A 76 -15.95 -6.78 7.85
C ASN A 76 -16.83 -5.78 7.08
N TYR A 77 -16.23 -4.85 6.32
CA TYR A 77 -16.96 -3.89 5.50
C TYR A 77 -17.55 -4.59 4.28
N ARG A 78 -18.74 -4.15 3.86
CA ARG A 78 -19.32 -4.54 2.57
C ARG A 78 -18.65 -3.72 1.45
N LEU A 79 -17.34 -3.87 1.32
CA LEU A 79 -16.55 -3.23 0.28
C LEU A 79 -17.04 -3.72 -1.09
N GLU A 80 -17.61 -2.85 -1.89
CA GLU A 80 -18.04 -3.18 -3.26
C GLU A 80 -16.96 -2.77 -4.27
N ASP A 81 -16.42 -1.56 -4.11
CA ASP A 81 -15.40 -1.00 -4.98
C ASP A 81 -14.49 -0.01 -4.22
N ILE A 82 -13.42 0.42 -4.87
CA ILE A 82 -12.53 1.50 -4.41
C ILE A 82 -12.44 2.59 -5.47
N GLY A 83 -11.97 3.76 -5.07
CA GLY A 83 -11.80 4.87 -5.99
C GLY A 83 -10.96 6.02 -5.44
N ILE A 84 -11.00 7.11 -6.20
CA ILE A 84 -10.32 8.36 -5.89
C ILE A 84 -11.35 9.49 -5.93
N LEU A 85 -11.41 10.26 -4.86
CA LEU A 85 -12.07 11.57 -4.85
C LEU A 85 -11.05 12.64 -5.23
N GLU A 86 -11.24 13.25 -6.39
CA GLU A 86 -10.38 14.35 -6.86
C GLU A 86 -10.79 15.68 -6.22
N GLY A 87 -9.80 16.45 -5.78
CA GLY A 87 -9.97 17.82 -5.32
C GLY A 87 -9.75 18.85 -6.43
N ALA A 88 -9.98 20.12 -6.11
CA ALA A 88 -10.01 21.20 -7.10
C ALA A 88 -8.66 21.46 -7.79
N LEU A 89 -7.54 21.11 -7.14
CA LEU A 89 -6.19 21.24 -7.71
C LEU A 89 -5.66 19.91 -8.26
N GLY A 90 -6.53 18.90 -8.41
CA GLY A 90 -6.19 17.56 -8.90
C GLY A 90 -5.60 16.64 -7.84
N GLU A 91 -5.65 17.03 -6.56
CA GLU A 91 -5.24 16.18 -5.45
C GLU A 91 -6.17 14.98 -5.28
N SER A 92 -5.60 13.81 -5.01
CA SER A 92 -6.33 12.54 -4.95
C SER A 92 -6.55 12.11 -3.50
N LEU A 93 -7.77 11.76 -3.14
CA LEU A 93 -8.09 11.15 -1.85
C LEU A 93 -8.64 9.74 -2.06
N PHE A 94 -8.13 8.77 -1.33
CA PHE A 94 -8.63 7.40 -1.39
C PHE A 94 -10.08 7.31 -0.89
N THR A 95 -10.90 6.50 -1.56
CA THR A 95 -12.29 6.22 -1.16
C THR A 95 -12.59 4.74 -1.29
N ILE A 96 -13.47 4.23 -0.44
CA ILE A 96 -14.16 2.96 -0.66
C ILE A 96 -15.62 3.22 -1.02
N LYS A 97 -16.23 2.29 -1.73
CA LYS A 97 -17.65 2.28 -2.05
C LYS A 97 -18.32 1.10 -1.34
N GLU A 98 -19.38 1.42 -0.60
CA GLU A 98 -20.29 0.44 0.00
C GLU A 98 -21.72 0.85 -0.39
N ALA A 99 -22.40 -0.02 -1.14
CA ALA A 99 -23.64 0.28 -1.84
C ALA A 99 -23.54 1.57 -2.68
N ALA A 100 -24.42 2.55 -2.44
CA ALA A 100 -24.45 3.81 -3.16
C ALA A 100 -23.59 4.91 -2.52
N ILE A 101 -22.87 4.61 -1.43
CA ILE A 101 -22.16 5.61 -0.63
C ILE A 101 -20.65 5.46 -0.81
N ASN A 102 -19.97 6.57 -1.07
CA ASN A 102 -18.51 6.64 -1.08
C ASN A 102 -18.00 7.15 0.27
N TYR A 103 -17.12 6.39 0.90
CA TYR A 103 -16.49 6.74 2.18
C TYR A 103 -15.04 7.16 1.92
N PRO A 104 -14.70 8.45 2.09
CA PRO A 104 -13.34 8.93 1.93
C PRO A 104 -12.44 8.47 3.08
N ALA A 105 -11.14 8.35 2.81
CA ALA A 105 -10.13 7.92 3.78
C ALA A 105 -10.21 8.68 5.11
N SER A 106 -10.57 9.97 5.07
CA SER A 106 -10.70 10.83 6.25
C SER A 106 -11.63 10.29 7.33
N ILE A 107 -12.62 9.45 6.99
CA ILE A 107 -13.58 8.86 7.93
C ILE A 107 -13.41 7.34 8.11
N LEU A 108 -12.47 6.71 7.41
CA LEU A 108 -12.20 5.28 7.56
C LEU A 108 -11.40 5.01 8.84
N GLY A 109 -11.60 3.82 9.42
CA GLY A 109 -10.87 3.40 10.62
C GLY A 109 -9.37 3.16 10.35
N ASP A 110 -8.54 3.42 11.36
CA ASP A 110 -7.08 3.30 11.28
C ASP A 110 -6.62 1.92 10.81
N GLY A 111 -7.19 0.86 11.39
CA GLY A 111 -6.85 -0.52 11.01
C GLY A 111 -7.17 -0.81 9.54
N PHE A 112 -8.30 -0.33 9.03
CA PHE A 112 -8.64 -0.51 7.61
C PHE A 112 -7.64 0.22 6.71
N LEU A 113 -7.30 1.47 7.03
CA LEU A 113 -6.33 2.24 6.24
C LEU A 113 -4.96 1.58 6.24
N LYS A 114 -4.46 1.14 7.41
CA LYS A 114 -3.20 0.40 7.51
C LYS A 114 -3.22 -0.86 6.66
N PHE A 115 -4.30 -1.65 6.75
CA PHE A 115 -4.43 -2.85 5.92
C PHE A 115 -4.38 -2.50 4.44
N ALA A 116 -5.16 -1.50 4.01
CA ALA A 116 -5.21 -1.10 2.62
C ALA A 116 -3.86 -0.60 2.09
N ALA A 117 -3.09 0.10 2.93
CA ALA A 117 -1.73 0.51 2.59
C ALA A 117 -0.77 -0.68 2.51
N ILE A 118 -0.86 -1.65 3.43
CA ILE A 118 -0.07 -2.89 3.38
C ILE A 118 -0.41 -3.68 2.11
N THR A 119 -1.70 -3.88 1.81
CA THR A 119 -2.14 -4.50 0.56
C THR A 119 -1.55 -3.74 -0.62
N ALA A 120 -1.65 -2.41 -0.66
CA ALA A 120 -1.18 -1.61 -1.80
C ALA A 120 0.34 -1.70 -2.00
N ALA A 121 1.12 -1.93 -0.93
CA ALA A 121 2.56 -2.12 -1.01
C ALA A 121 2.95 -3.33 -1.89
N PHE A 122 2.12 -4.37 -1.95
CA PHE A 122 2.31 -5.53 -2.82
C PHE A 122 1.98 -5.28 -4.29
N PHE A 123 1.21 -4.22 -4.57
CA PHE A 123 0.76 -3.83 -5.91
C PHE A 123 1.59 -2.67 -6.49
N GLN A 124 2.73 -2.34 -5.88
CA GLN A 124 3.59 -1.25 -6.34
C GLN A 124 4.24 -1.62 -7.68
N PRO A 125 4.05 -0.85 -8.76
CA PRO A 125 4.72 -1.11 -10.04
C PRO A 125 6.25 -1.10 -9.97
N GLN A 126 6.82 -0.43 -8.96
CA GLN A 126 8.24 -0.46 -8.66
C GLN A 126 8.44 -1.01 -7.23
N PRO A 127 8.32 -2.34 -7.02
CA PRO A 127 8.42 -2.90 -5.69
C PRO A 127 9.86 -2.75 -5.14
N PRO A 128 10.01 -2.61 -3.82
CA PRO A 128 11.32 -2.76 -3.19
C PRO A 128 11.89 -4.15 -3.46
N ALA A 129 13.21 -4.28 -3.33
CA ALA A 129 13.82 -5.59 -3.32
C ALA A 129 13.56 -6.32 -2.00
N ILE A 130 13.40 -5.57 -0.90
CA ILE A 130 13.04 -6.08 0.41
C ILE A 130 11.94 -5.17 0.98
N LEU A 131 10.75 -5.72 1.21
CA LEU A 131 9.69 -5.04 1.95
C LEU A 131 9.71 -5.55 3.39
N LEU A 132 10.11 -4.71 4.33
CA LEU A 132 10.07 -5.00 5.76
C LEU A 132 8.84 -4.32 6.36
N ILE A 133 7.93 -5.10 6.92
CA ILE A 133 6.71 -4.61 7.56
C ILE A 133 6.78 -5.00 9.04
N GLU A 134 6.74 -4.00 9.92
CA GLU A 134 6.70 -4.23 11.36
C GLU A 134 5.31 -3.94 11.93
N ASN A 135 5.00 -4.51 13.09
CA ASN A 135 3.75 -4.26 13.82
C ASN A 135 2.49 -4.53 12.98
N VAL A 136 2.52 -5.61 12.17
CA VAL A 136 1.38 -6.11 11.37
C VAL A 136 0.15 -6.48 12.21
N ASP A 137 0.27 -6.43 13.53
CA ASP A 137 -0.77 -6.65 14.52
C ASP A 137 -1.28 -5.37 15.19
N SER A 138 -0.55 -4.25 15.06
CA SER A 138 -0.88 -2.99 15.74
C SER A 138 -2.10 -2.28 15.14
N GLY A 139 -3.21 -2.31 15.87
CA GLY A 139 -4.47 -1.64 15.49
C GLY A 139 -5.46 -2.53 14.74
N PHE A 140 -5.20 -3.84 14.70
CA PHE A 140 -6.12 -4.82 14.14
C PHE A 140 -6.96 -5.48 15.23
N HIS A 141 -8.24 -5.73 14.94
CA HIS A 141 -9.08 -6.56 15.82
C HIS A 141 -8.54 -7.99 15.80
N PRO A 142 -8.52 -8.74 16.92
CA PRO A 142 -7.91 -10.08 17.00
C PRO A 142 -8.37 -11.09 15.95
N GLN A 143 -9.57 -10.90 15.38
CA GLN A 143 -10.12 -11.76 14.32
C GLN A 143 -9.49 -11.51 12.94
N SER A 144 -8.98 -10.30 12.67
CA SER A 144 -8.39 -9.93 11.37
C SER A 144 -6.97 -10.50 11.20
N LEU A 145 -6.30 -10.89 12.29
CA LEU A 145 -4.95 -11.47 12.24
C LEU A 145 -4.88 -12.85 11.58
N ARG A 146 -6.00 -13.59 11.49
CA ARG A 146 -6.02 -14.94 10.90
C ARG A 146 -5.78 -14.97 9.39
N VAL A 147 -5.86 -13.82 8.71
CA VAL A 147 -5.64 -13.72 7.26
C VAL A 147 -4.16 -13.43 6.93
N LEU A 148 -3.37 -12.99 7.91
CA LEU A 148 -1.96 -12.62 7.75
C LEU A 148 -0.97 -13.78 8.02
N VAL A 149 -1.46 -14.96 8.42
CA VAL A 149 -0.64 -16.14 8.77
C VAL A 149 -1.09 -17.37 7.98
#